data_AF-A0A8H6HTW0-F1
#
_entry.id   AF-A0A8H6HTW0-F1
#
_cell.length_a   1.000
_cell.length_b   1.000
_cell.length_c   1.000
_cell.angle_alpha   90.00
_cell.angle_beta   90.00
_cell.angle_gamma   90.00
#
_symmetry.space_group_name_H-M   'P 1'
#
loop_
_entity.id
_entity.type
_entity.pdbx_description
1 polymer ?
#
loop_
_entity_poly.entity_id
_entity_poly.type
_entity_poly.pdbx_seq_one_letter_code
_entity_poly.pdbx_strand_id
1 'polypeptide(L)'
;MPFVTDAAWPDFVLEYIDSCHEDEAWEPYHRSLADRYCVVYPDMLRYCFNGPVGDPGPGFLVGFQGLLSGPWASDTKYVMPSVVRQRPHFRPVLIFDIQDPAWATRAHLRLEADRRMHQRYDYASQHRYDHTSNLNDCPLPHLWGLSLLGTSLRVYCGDVATGVIEPVSEDPPSPLPPDFLEGAWDIDILSQEGFWKMKEIVGDIVCLSAELDPRAHFLPISWTWKAGMLISFLRSSLGI
;
A
#
# COMPACT_ATOMS: atom_id res chain seq x y z
N MET A 1 4.50 2.42 18.74
CA MET A 1 4.28 2.70 17.30
C MET A 1 4.13 4.19 17.09
N PRO A 2 5.19 4.89 16.66
CA PRO A 2 5.14 6.34 16.49
C PRO A 2 4.30 6.79 15.30
N PHE A 3 4.22 6.04 14.21
CA PHE A 3 3.50 6.46 13.00
C PHE A 3 2.03 6.84 13.25
N VAL A 4 1.29 6.02 14.01
CA VAL A 4 -0.12 6.29 14.35
C VAL A 4 -0.26 7.52 15.26
N THR A 5 0.80 7.93 15.94
CA THR A 5 0.82 9.14 16.79
C THR A 5 1.37 10.38 16.09
N ASP A 6 2.08 10.23 14.98
CA ASP A 6 2.68 11.35 14.26
C ASP A 6 1.63 12.22 13.58
N ALA A 7 1.94 13.51 13.42
CA ALA A 7 1.06 14.48 12.78
C ALA A 7 1.37 14.72 11.29
N ALA A 8 2.58 14.36 10.84
CA ALA A 8 3.06 14.52 9.48
C ALA A 8 4.17 13.50 9.17
N TRP A 9 4.59 13.42 7.92
CA TRP A 9 5.80 12.69 7.54
C TRP A 9 7.00 13.24 8.31
N PRO A 10 7.89 12.38 8.84
CA PRO A 10 9.15 12.84 9.39
C PRO A 10 10.02 13.50 8.33
N ASP A 11 10.78 14.52 8.72
CA ASP A 11 11.66 15.27 7.82
C ASP A 11 12.59 14.34 7.04
N PHE A 12 13.14 13.29 7.67
CA PHE A 12 14.05 12.36 6.98
C PHE A 12 13.39 11.60 5.82
N VAL A 13 12.07 11.36 5.86
CA VAL A 13 11.35 10.70 4.75
C VAL A 13 11.25 11.68 3.58
N LEU A 14 10.93 12.94 3.87
CA LEU A 14 10.78 13.99 2.87
C LEU A 14 12.13 14.34 2.24
N GLU A 15 13.16 14.61 3.06
CA GLU A 15 14.52 14.92 2.60
C GLU A 15 15.10 13.81 1.71
N TYR A 16 14.86 12.54 2.06
CA TYR A 16 15.35 11.41 1.28
C TYR A 16 14.67 11.33 -0.09
N ILE A 17 13.37 11.64 -0.17
CA ILE A 17 12.64 11.64 -1.45
C ILE A 17 13.00 12.86 -2.29
N ASP A 18 13.10 14.04 -1.68
CA ASP A 18 13.53 15.27 -2.35
C ASP A 18 14.93 15.08 -2.97
N SER A 19 15.86 14.42 -2.25
CA SER A 19 17.19 14.10 -2.80
C SER A 19 17.13 13.19 -4.03
N CYS A 20 16.11 12.34 -4.14
CA CYS A 20 15.90 11.49 -5.32
C CYS A 20 15.35 12.30 -6.52
N HIS A 21 14.69 13.42 -6.27
CA HIS A 21 14.18 14.34 -7.30
C HIS A 21 15.25 15.35 -7.76
N GLU A 22 16.06 15.91 -6.85
CA GLU A 22 17.08 16.91 -7.19
C GLU A 22 18.18 16.36 -8.11
N ASP A 23 18.49 15.07 -8.01
CA ASP A 23 19.46 14.38 -8.88
C ASP A 23 19.00 14.29 -10.36
N GLU A 24 17.73 14.56 -10.68
CA GLU A 24 17.24 14.63 -12.08
C GLU A 24 17.88 15.78 -12.87
N ALA A 25 18.36 16.82 -12.17
CA ALA A 25 18.97 17.99 -12.82
C ALA A 25 20.40 17.74 -13.31
N TRP A 26 21.09 16.69 -12.82
CA TRP A 26 22.53 16.52 -13.03
C TRP A 26 22.93 15.41 -14.01
N GLU A 27 22.14 14.35 -14.18
CA GLU A 27 22.46 13.23 -15.10
C GLU A 27 21.18 12.70 -15.79
N PRO A 28 20.85 13.17 -17.01
CA PRO A 28 19.59 12.83 -17.69
C PRO A 28 19.44 11.35 -18.08
N TYR A 29 20.48 10.52 -17.88
CA TYR A 29 20.59 9.22 -18.53
C TYR A 29 20.66 7.98 -17.62
N HIS A 30 20.86 8.06 -16.30
CA HIS A 30 21.34 6.87 -15.57
C HIS A 30 20.91 6.64 -14.12
N ARG A 31 19.68 7.00 -13.71
CA ARG A 31 19.05 6.25 -12.61
C ARG A 31 17.80 5.54 -13.07
N SER A 32 17.83 4.22 -12.95
CA SER A 32 16.66 3.40 -13.19
C SER A 32 15.57 3.81 -12.19
N LEU A 33 14.30 3.56 -12.52
CA LEU A 33 13.21 3.69 -11.52
C LEU A 33 13.55 2.91 -10.25
N ALA A 34 14.27 1.80 -10.40
CA ALA A 34 14.72 1.02 -9.28
C ALA A 34 15.64 1.83 -8.35
N ASP A 35 16.60 2.59 -8.87
CA ASP A 35 17.49 3.39 -8.03
C ASP A 35 16.74 4.54 -7.33
N ARG A 36 15.75 5.15 -7.99
CA ARG A 36 14.97 6.27 -7.44
C ARG A 36 13.99 5.84 -6.36
N TYR A 37 13.34 4.70 -6.55
CA TYR A 37 12.15 4.36 -5.78
C TYR A 37 12.23 3.03 -5.04
N CYS A 38 13.21 2.14 -5.36
CA CYS A 38 13.31 0.84 -4.70
C CYS A 38 13.75 0.90 -3.25
N VAL A 39 14.54 1.90 -2.87
CA VAL A 39 14.99 2.00 -1.48
C VAL A 39 13.96 2.76 -0.65
N VAL A 40 13.47 3.87 -1.22
CA VAL A 40 12.70 4.86 -0.48
C VAL A 40 11.34 4.32 -0.01
N TYR A 41 10.53 3.80 -0.92
CA TYR A 41 9.16 3.41 -0.59
C TYR A 41 9.07 2.21 0.35
N PRO A 42 9.89 1.16 0.22
CA PRO A 42 9.95 0.12 1.23
C PRO A 42 10.39 0.62 2.60
N ASP A 43 11.29 1.60 2.67
CA ASP A 43 11.69 2.20 3.95
C ASP A 43 10.57 3.06 4.55
N MET A 44 9.83 3.81 3.72
CA MET A 44 8.61 4.51 4.13
C MET A 44 7.56 3.51 4.65
N LEU A 45 7.33 2.39 3.96
CA LEU A 45 6.41 1.34 4.44
C LEU A 45 6.92 0.70 5.74
N ARG A 46 8.23 0.45 5.87
CA ARG A 46 8.83 -0.04 7.13
C ARG A 46 8.59 0.96 8.26
N TYR A 47 8.74 2.25 7.98
CA TYR A 47 8.42 3.30 8.94
C TYR A 47 6.95 3.25 9.37
N CYS A 48 6.03 3.18 8.41
CA CYS A 48 4.59 3.11 8.68
C CYS A 48 4.22 1.92 9.58
N PHE A 49 4.73 0.72 9.25
CA PHE A 49 4.31 -0.52 9.90
C PHE A 49 5.15 -0.91 11.13
N ASN A 50 6.40 -0.47 11.22
CA ASN A 50 7.32 -0.88 12.28
C ASN A 50 7.88 0.29 13.10
N GLY A 51 7.62 1.54 12.72
CA GLY A 51 8.22 2.70 13.37
C GLY A 51 9.67 2.95 12.92
N PRO A 52 10.44 3.74 13.69
CA PRO A 52 11.80 4.12 13.35
C PRO A 52 12.69 2.89 13.41
N VAL A 53 13.75 2.90 12.59
CA VAL A 53 14.69 1.79 12.48
C VAL A 53 15.23 1.39 13.87
N GLY A 54 15.02 0.12 14.26
CA GLY A 54 15.53 -0.44 15.52
C GLY A 54 14.47 -0.84 16.54
N ASP A 55 13.20 -0.46 16.34
CA ASP A 55 12.09 -0.97 17.16
C ASP A 55 11.50 -2.23 16.49
N PRO A 56 11.46 -3.41 17.16
CA PRO A 56 10.76 -4.57 16.63
C PRO A 56 9.26 -4.28 16.62
N GLY A 57 8.80 -3.71 15.50
CA GLY A 57 7.40 -3.43 15.25
C GLY A 57 6.50 -4.66 15.31
N PRO A 58 5.17 -4.47 15.20
CA PRO A 58 4.09 -5.43 15.49
C PRO A 58 4.03 -6.69 14.60
N GLY A 59 5.10 -7.08 13.92
CA GLY A 59 5.18 -8.35 13.20
C GLY A 59 4.85 -8.27 11.72
N PHE A 60 4.93 -7.09 11.10
CA PHE A 60 4.82 -6.95 9.64
C PHE A 60 6.16 -7.05 8.95
N LEU A 61 6.15 -7.67 7.78
CA LEU A 61 7.30 -7.75 6.89
C LEU A 61 7.00 -7.02 5.59
N VAL A 62 7.82 -6.02 5.30
CA VAL A 62 7.83 -5.33 4.01
C VAL A 62 8.89 -5.99 3.15
N GLY A 63 8.47 -6.61 2.06
CA GLY A 63 9.37 -7.29 1.13
C GLY A 63 8.97 -7.04 -0.31
N PHE A 64 9.96 -7.17 -1.21
CA PHE A 64 9.68 -7.22 -2.63
C PHE A 64 9.04 -8.55 -2.96
N GLN A 65 7.88 -8.49 -3.61
CA GLN A 65 7.39 -9.66 -4.30
C GLN A 65 8.22 -9.75 -5.57
N GLY A 66 9.13 -10.71 -5.65
CA GLY A 66 9.98 -10.87 -6.82
C GLY A 66 9.14 -10.84 -8.09
N LEU A 67 9.58 -10.09 -9.11
CA LEU A 67 9.00 -10.11 -10.45
C LEU A 67 9.02 -11.55 -10.95
N LEU A 68 7.95 -12.29 -10.70
CA LEU A 68 7.84 -13.64 -11.20
C LEU A 68 7.88 -13.54 -12.72
N SER A 69 8.64 -14.46 -13.33
CA SER A 69 8.87 -14.62 -14.77
C SER A 69 7.55 -14.90 -15.51
N GLY A 70 6.61 -13.97 -15.48
CA GLY A 70 5.46 -13.94 -16.36
C GLY A 70 5.85 -13.34 -17.71
N PRO A 71 4.98 -13.46 -18.73
CA PRO A 71 5.23 -12.91 -20.07
C PRO A 71 5.47 -11.39 -20.11
N TRP A 72 5.26 -10.70 -18.98
CA TRP A 72 5.39 -9.26 -18.79
C TRP A 72 6.77 -8.85 -18.25
N ALA A 73 7.63 -9.82 -17.88
CA ALA A 73 8.95 -9.57 -17.30
C ALA A 73 9.93 -8.87 -18.27
N SER A 74 9.63 -8.83 -19.57
CA SER A 74 10.46 -8.15 -20.57
C SER A 74 10.24 -6.63 -20.62
N ASP A 75 9.08 -6.13 -20.16
CA ASP A 75 8.74 -4.69 -20.14
C ASP A 75 8.83 -4.06 -18.73
N THR A 76 9.12 -4.86 -17.69
CA THR A 76 9.13 -4.46 -16.28
C THR A 76 10.38 -3.69 -15.82
N LYS A 77 11.05 -2.92 -16.68
CA LYS A 77 12.17 -2.07 -16.25
C LYS A 77 11.78 -1.03 -15.18
N TYR A 78 10.48 -0.85 -14.97
CA TYR A 78 9.91 0.23 -14.17
C TYR A 78 8.77 -0.24 -13.25
N VAL A 79 8.82 -1.46 -12.72
CA VAL A 79 7.75 -1.95 -11.83
C VAL A 79 8.33 -2.64 -10.62
N MET A 80 7.91 -2.20 -9.44
CA MET A 80 8.34 -2.79 -8.19
C MET A 80 7.15 -3.14 -7.30
N PRO A 81 6.71 -4.42 -7.34
CA PRO A 81 5.72 -4.90 -6.41
C PRO A 81 6.38 -5.11 -5.04
N SER A 82 5.89 -4.38 -4.04
CA SER A 82 6.15 -4.65 -2.63
C SER A 82 4.88 -5.16 -1.97
N VAL A 83 5.03 -6.05 -0.99
CA VAL A 83 3.91 -6.59 -0.23
C VAL A 83 4.25 -6.50 1.24
N VAL A 84 3.27 -6.04 2.02
CA VAL A 84 3.33 -6.12 3.48
C VAL A 84 2.62 -7.40 3.89
N ARG A 85 3.31 -8.20 4.71
CA ARG A 85 2.85 -9.51 5.16
C ARG A 85 2.76 -9.58 6.67
N GLN A 86 1.69 -10.18 7.17
CA GLN A 86 1.48 -10.38 8.61
C GLN A 86 2.15 -11.68 9.09
N ARG A 87 2.99 -11.60 10.12
CA ARG A 87 3.51 -12.80 10.82
C ARG A 87 2.43 -13.44 11.69
N PRO A 88 2.50 -14.76 11.95
CA PRO A 88 3.54 -15.70 11.49
C PRO A 88 3.24 -16.32 10.12
N HIS A 89 2.07 -16.05 9.52
CA HIS A 89 1.60 -16.76 8.33
C HIS A 89 2.09 -16.16 7.00
N PHE A 90 2.73 -14.99 7.04
CA PHE A 90 3.27 -14.27 5.89
C PHE A 90 2.25 -14.04 4.77
N ARG A 91 1.00 -13.80 5.14
CA ARG A 91 -0.09 -13.52 4.21
C ARG A 91 -0.16 -12.03 3.85
N PRO A 92 -0.50 -11.68 2.61
CA PRO A 92 -0.53 -10.29 2.17
C PRO A 92 -1.63 -9.51 2.88
N VAL A 93 -1.32 -8.28 3.33
CA VAL A 93 -2.30 -7.32 3.87
C VAL A 93 -2.26 -5.98 3.15
N LEU A 94 -1.18 -5.71 2.42
CA LEU A 94 -1.02 -4.53 1.56
C LEU A 94 -0.21 -4.93 0.32
N ILE A 95 -0.70 -4.56 -0.86
CA ILE A 95 0.02 -4.59 -2.12
C ILE A 95 0.46 -3.16 -2.44
N PHE A 96 1.68 -3.01 -2.91
CA PHE A 96 2.25 -1.73 -3.29
C PHE A 96 2.92 -1.87 -4.64
N ASP A 97 2.62 -0.97 -5.57
CA ASP A 97 3.21 -0.95 -6.89
C ASP A 97 3.57 0.45 -7.34
N ILE A 98 4.80 0.62 -7.83
CA ILE A 98 5.29 1.91 -8.33
C ILE A 98 5.75 1.81 -9.78
N GLN A 99 5.38 2.83 -10.56
CA GLN A 99 5.74 3.05 -11.95
C GLN A 99 6.36 4.44 -12.12
N ASP A 100 6.90 4.68 -13.32
CA ASP A 100 7.51 5.97 -13.66
C ASP A 100 6.45 7.10 -13.70
N PRO A 101 6.76 8.31 -13.19
CA PRO A 101 5.85 9.45 -13.23
C PRO A 101 5.28 9.75 -14.62
N ALA A 102 6.02 9.47 -15.69
CA ALA A 102 5.55 9.69 -17.06
C ALA A 102 4.28 8.89 -17.40
N TRP A 103 3.97 7.83 -16.65
CA TRP A 103 2.73 7.05 -16.83
C TRP A 103 1.48 7.88 -16.55
N ALA A 104 1.55 8.87 -15.66
CA ALA A 104 0.42 9.75 -15.35
C ALA A 104 -0.01 10.61 -16.55
N THR A 105 0.87 10.81 -17.52
CA THR A 105 0.64 11.70 -18.68
C THR A 105 -0.01 11.02 -19.89
N ARG A 106 -0.14 9.68 -19.89
CA ARG A 106 -0.58 8.90 -21.06
C ARG A 106 -1.72 7.95 -20.68
N ALA A 107 -2.90 8.14 -21.28
CA ALA A 107 -4.10 7.34 -21.01
C ALA A 107 -3.89 5.82 -21.02
N HIS A 108 -3.17 5.28 -22.02
CA HIS A 108 -2.92 3.83 -22.09
C HIS A 108 -1.99 3.34 -20.97
N LEU A 109 -1.07 4.17 -20.47
CA LEU A 109 -0.22 3.81 -19.32
C LEU A 109 -1.00 3.88 -18.01
N ARG A 110 -1.90 4.86 -17.85
CA ARG A 110 -2.84 4.92 -16.72
C ARG A 110 -3.75 3.68 -16.68
N LEU A 111 -4.36 3.33 -17.82
CA LEU A 111 -5.16 2.10 -17.95
C LEU A 111 -4.34 0.84 -17.65
N GLU A 112 -3.08 0.79 -18.10
CA GLU A 112 -2.19 -0.34 -17.80
C GLU A 112 -1.85 -0.43 -16.30
N ALA A 113 -1.57 0.70 -15.63
CA ALA A 113 -1.35 0.71 -14.19
C ALA A 113 -2.57 0.22 -13.40
N ASP A 114 -3.78 0.66 -13.80
CA ASP A 114 -5.05 0.22 -13.21
C ASP A 114 -5.26 -1.29 -13.35
N ARG A 115 -5.11 -1.82 -14.58
CA ARG A 115 -5.22 -3.26 -14.86
C ARG A 115 -4.22 -4.08 -14.08
N ARG A 116 -2.98 -3.60 -13.98
CA ARG A 116 -1.92 -4.29 -13.24
C ARG A 116 -2.21 -4.34 -11.75
N MET A 117 -2.82 -3.30 -11.18
CA MET A 117 -3.23 -3.36 -9.79
C MET A 117 -4.33 -4.39 -9.57
N HIS A 118 -5.39 -4.38 -10.39
CA HIS A 118 -6.45 -5.40 -10.34
C HIS A 118 -5.91 -6.82 -10.47
N GLN A 119 -5.03 -7.07 -11.44
CA GLN A 119 -4.38 -8.38 -11.61
C GLN A 119 -3.60 -8.82 -10.38
N ARG A 120 -3.08 -7.92 -9.54
CA ARG A 120 -2.38 -8.30 -8.32
C ARG A 120 -3.30 -8.81 -7.23
N TYR A 121 -4.55 -8.40 -7.20
CA TYR A 121 -5.54 -8.98 -6.30
C TYR A 121 -5.84 -10.44 -6.67
N ASP A 122 -5.95 -10.69 -7.98
CA ASP A 122 -6.18 -12.03 -8.54
C ASP A 122 -4.94 -12.93 -8.47
N TYR A 123 -3.74 -12.34 -8.41
CA TYR A 123 -2.49 -13.09 -8.47
C TYR A 123 -2.33 -14.00 -7.26
N ALA A 124 -2.06 -15.30 -7.51
CA ALA A 124 -1.85 -16.26 -6.44
C ALA A 124 -0.51 -16.04 -5.71
N SER A 125 -0.53 -16.11 -4.38
CA SER A 125 0.70 -15.98 -3.59
C SER A 125 1.66 -17.15 -3.91
N GLN A 126 2.98 -16.94 -3.81
CA GLN A 126 4.04 -17.88 -4.24
C GLN A 126 4.05 -19.26 -3.53
N HIS A 127 3.01 -19.61 -2.78
CA HIS A 127 2.82 -20.98 -2.30
C HIS A 127 2.53 -21.87 -3.50
N ARG A 128 3.60 -22.43 -4.08
CA ARG A 128 3.70 -23.30 -5.28
C ARG A 128 2.69 -24.47 -5.38
N TYR A 129 1.82 -24.66 -4.40
CA TYR A 129 0.86 -25.75 -4.32
C TYR A 129 -0.59 -25.28 -4.07
N ASP A 130 -0.83 -23.98 -3.88
CA ASP A 130 -2.17 -23.43 -3.59
C ASP A 130 -2.50 -22.32 -4.60
N HIS A 131 -3.51 -22.55 -5.45
CA HIS A 131 -3.99 -21.61 -6.47
C HIS A 131 -4.95 -20.57 -5.87
N THR A 132 -4.62 -20.02 -4.70
CA THR A 132 -5.45 -19.05 -4.00
C THR A 132 -4.95 -17.63 -4.30
N SER A 133 -5.84 -16.77 -4.82
CA SER A 133 -5.53 -15.37 -5.13
C SER A 133 -5.08 -14.60 -3.89
N ASN A 134 -4.31 -13.51 -4.05
CA ASN A 134 -3.88 -12.68 -2.92
C ASN A 134 -5.06 -12.15 -2.10
N LEU A 135 -6.18 -11.82 -2.76
CA LEU A 135 -7.39 -11.39 -2.08
C LEU A 135 -7.95 -12.49 -1.15
N ASN A 136 -8.02 -13.72 -1.63
CA ASN A 136 -8.49 -14.86 -0.83
C ASN A 136 -7.48 -15.33 0.23
N ASP A 137 -6.20 -15.02 0.05
CA ASP A 137 -5.14 -15.30 1.02
C ASP A 137 -5.04 -14.19 2.10
N CYS A 138 -5.67 -13.03 1.90
CA CYS A 138 -5.63 -11.96 2.89
C CYS A 138 -6.30 -12.39 4.20
N PRO A 139 -5.62 -12.29 5.36
CA PRO A 139 -6.21 -12.68 6.64
C PRO A 139 -7.20 -11.64 7.18
N LEU A 140 -7.21 -10.43 6.63
CA LEU A 140 -8.05 -9.32 7.06
C LEU A 140 -9.30 -9.21 6.17
N PRO A 141 -10.37 -8.53 6.64
CA PRO A 141 -11.53 -8.22 5.79
C PRO A 141 -11.19 -7.47 4.49
N HIS A 142 -10.12 -6.67 4.51
CA HIS A 142 -9.68 -5.88 3.37
C HIS A 142 -8.22 -6.17 3.00
N LEU A 143 -7.96 -6.33 1.71
CA LEU A 143 -6.62 -6.24 1.14
C LEU A 143 -6.43 -4.86 0.52
N TRP A 144 -5.51 -4.09 1.06
CA TRP A 144 -5.22 -2.75 0.55
C TRP A 144 -4.24 -2.81 -0.62
N GLY A 145 -4.38 -1.88 -1.57
CA GLY A 145 -3.54 -1.77 -2.76
C GLY A 145 -3.14 -0.31 -2.99
N LEU A 146 -1.86 -0.06 -3.23
CA LEU A 146 -1.32 1.28 -3.49
C LEU A 146 -0.64 1.28 -4.85
N SER A 147 -1.19 2.01 -5.81
CA SER A 147 -0.57 2.21 -7.12
C SER A 147 0.01 3.62 -7.18
N LEU A 148 1.30 3.73 -7.48
CA LEU A 148 2.01 5.00 -7.58
C LEU A 148 2.56 5.21 -8.98
N LEU A 149 2.32 6.41 -9.52
CA LEU A 149 2.98 6.93 -10.71
C LEU A 149 3.93 8.04 -10.24
N GLY A 150 5.16 7.68 -9.88
CA GLY A 150 6.04 8.58 -9.12
C GLY A 150 5.56 8.74 -7.68
N THR A 151 5.07 9.93 -7.32
CA THR A 151 4.47 10.24 -6.00
C THR A 151 2.94 10.31 -6.03
N SER A 152 2.35 10.40 -7.23
CA SER A 152 0.90 10.37 -7.42
C SER A 152 0.35 8.98 -7.09
N LEU A 153 -0.56 8.91 -6.14
CA LEU A 153 -1.11 7.71 -5.52
C LEU A 153 -2.56 7.53 -5.93
N ARG A 154 -2.91 6.28 -6.23
CA ARG A 154 -4.28 5.77 -6.28
C ARG A 154 -4.41 4.60 -5.33
N VAL A 155 -5.42 4.66 -4.47
CA VAL A 155 -5.69 3.64 -3.45
C VAL A 155 -6.73 2.66 -3.96
N TYR A 156 -6.51 1.39 -3.65
CA TYR A 156 -7.40 0.27 -3.93
C TYR A 156 -7.74 -0.45 -2.63
N CYS A 157 -8.96 -0.95 -2.53
CA CYS A 157 -9.44 -1.76 -1.42
C CYS A 157 -10.18 -2.97 -1.99
N GLY A 158 -9.65 -4.17 -1.75
CA GLY A 158 -10.34 -5.41 -2.08
C GLY A 158 -11.04 -5.97 -0.86
N ASP A 159 -12.35 -6.15 -0.94
CA ASP A 159 -13.14 -6.80 0.09
C ASP A 159 -13.03 -8.33 -0.07
N VAL A 160 -12.54 -8.99 0.98
CA VAL A 160 -12.24 -10.44 0.94
C VAL A 160 -13.53 -11.28 0.92
N ALA A 161 -14.62 -10.78 1.50
CA ALA A 161 -15.87 -11.53 1.59
C ALA A 161 -16.63 -11.59 0.25
N THR A 162 -16.60 -10.50 -0.50
CA THR A 162 -17.32 -10.31 -1.77
C THR A 162 -16.44 -10.51 -2.98
N GLY A 163 -15.12 -10.36 -2.83
CA GLY A 163 -14.17 -10.35 -3.93
C GLY A 163 -14.16 -9.05 -4.73
N VAL A 164 -14.91 -8.02 -4.31
CA VAL A 164 -15.01 -6.74 -5.01
C VAL A 164 -13.76 -5.89 -4.71
N ILE A 165 -13.21 -5.27 -5.76
CA ILE A 165 -12.09 -4.35 -5.66
C ILE A 165 -12.60 -2.96 -6.02
N GLU A 166 -12.36 -2.00 -5.14
CA GLU A 166 -12.60 -0.58 -5.39
C GLU A 166 -11.27 0.14 -5.58
N PRO A 167 -11.17 1.09 -6.53
CA PRO A 167 -12.15 1.40 -7.57
C PRO A 167 -12.34 0.23 -8.54
N VAL A 168 -13.56 0.07 -9.07
CA VAL A 168 -13.89 -0.99 -10.03
C VAL A 168 -13.14 -0.75 -11.34
N SER A 169 -12.53 -1.80 -11.90
CA SER A 169 -11.89 -1.76 -13.22
C SER A 169 -12.88 -1.28 -14.28
N GLU A 170 -12.53 -0.20 -14.98
CA GLU A 170 -13.33 0.32 -16.09
C GLU A 170 -13.00 -0.38 -17.40
N ASP A 171 -14.03 -0.81 -18.14
CA ASP A 171 -13.85 -1.26 -19.52
C ASP A 171 -13.50 -0.06 -20.41
N PRO A 172 -12.33 -0.03 -21.06
CA PRO A 172 -11.93 1.14 -21.81
C PRO A 172 -12.79 1.29 -23.07
N PRO A 173 -13.25 2.52 -23.39
CA PRO A 173 -13.86 2.81 -24.68
C PRO A 173 -12.85 2.59 -25.83
N SER A 174 -13.38 2.28 -27.01
CA SER A 174 -12.60 2.13 -28.24
C SER A 174 -13.11 3.14 -29.30
N PRO A 175 -12.29 4.12 -29.72
CA PRO A 175 -10.89 4.37 -29.34
C PRO A 175 -10.73 4.93 -27.91
N LEU A 176 -9.55 4.74 -27.31
CA LEU A 176 -9.23 5.22 -25.95
C LEU A 176 -9.02 6.74 -25.91
N PRO A 177 -9.83 7.51 -25.15
CA PRO A 177 -9.68 8.95 -24.98
C PRO A 177 -8.35 9.33 -24.32
N PRO A 178 -7.71 10.46 -24.70
CA PRO A 178 -6.48 10.94 -24.07
C PRO A 178 -6.60 11.27 -22.57
N ASP A 179 -7.80 11.61 -22.12
CA ASP A 179 -8.19 11.95 -20.74
C ASP A 179 -8.69 10.74 -19.94
N PHE A 180 -8.68 9.54 -20.52
CA PHE A 180 -9.11 8.34 -19.80
C PHE A 180 -8.26 8.11 -18.53
N LEU A 181 -8.94 7.95 -17.39
CA LEU A 181 -8.38 7.89 -16.02
C LEU A 181 -7.51 9.10 -15.63
N GLU A 182 -7.68 10.25 -16.29
CA GLU A 182 -7.05 11.49 -15.84
C GLU A 182 -7.56 11.88 -14.45
N GLY A 183 -6.63 12.28 -13.57
CA GLY A 183 -6.94 12.58 -12.18
C GLY A 183 -7.22 11.35 -11.30
N ALA A 184 -7.09 10.12 -11.82
CA ALA A 184 -7.32 8.93 -10.98
C ALA A 184 -6.20 8.69 -9.93
N TRP A 185 -4.99 9.21 -10.17
CA TRP A 185 -3.89 9.27 -9.19
C TRP A 185 -3.77 10.72 -8.69
N ASP A 186 -4.77 11.17 -7.94
CA ASP A 186 -4.93 12.56 -7.48
C ASP A 186 -4.24 12.88 -6.15
N ILE A 187 -3.95 11.87 -5.35
CA ILE A 187 -3.30 12.07 -4.05
C ILE A 187 -1.78 12.09 -4.25
N ASP A 188 -1.09 13.13 -3.85
CA ASP A 188 0.36 13.06 -3.67
C ASP A 188 0.66 12.36 -2.34
N ILE A 189 1.34 11.21 -2.37
CA ILE A 189 1.63 10.42 -1.17
C ILE A 189 2.50 11.18 -0.13
N LEU A 190 3.28 12.17 -0.57
CA LEU A 190 4.15 12.98 0.29
C LEU A 190 3.46 14.20 0.86
N SER A 191 2.31 14.55 0.31
CA SER A 191 1.48 15.60 0.87
C SER A 191 0.93 15.21 2.23
N GLN A 192 0.41 16.21 2.95
CA GLN A 192 -0.32 15.98 4.20
C GLN A 192 -1.55 15.09 3.99
N GLU A 193 -2.23 15.19 2.84
CA GLU A 193 -3.35 14.32 2.48
C GLU A 193 -2.87 12.87 2.30
N GLY A 194 -1.76 12.67 1.60
CA GLY A 194 -1.11 11.37 1.44
C GLY A 194 -0.69 10.74 2.77
N PHE A 195 -0.12 11.54 3.69
CA PHE A 195 0.18 11.11 5.05
C PHE A 195 -1.07 10.61 5.79
N TRP A 196 -2.15 11.39 5.78
CA TRP A 196 -3.40 11.00 6.44
C TRP A 196 -3.99 9.73 5.84
N LYS A 197 -3.96 9.60 4.51
CA LYS A 197 -4.42 8.40 3.82
C LYS A 197 -3.60 7.17 4.20
N MET A 198 -2.27 7.29 4.27
CA MET A 198 -1.41 6.19 4.74
C MET A 198 -1.69 5.84 6.20
N LYS A 199 -1.96 6.83 7.05
CA LYS A 199 -2.30 6.63 8.46
C LYS A 199 -3.63 5.90 8.64
N GLU A 200 -4.63 6.23 7.84
CA GLU A 200 -5.92 5.54 7.78
C GLU A 200 -5.72 4.05 7.44
N ILE A 201 -5.02 3.76 6.34
CA ILE A 201 -4.78 2.40 5.85
C ILE A 201 -3.98 1.56 6.85
N VAL A 202 -2.88 2.12 7.37
CA VAL A 202 -2.03 1.42 8.35
C VAL A 202 -2.78 1.22 9.66
N GLY A 203 -3.57 2.21 10.08
CA GLY A 203 -4.42 2.11 11.27
C GLY A 203 -5.45 0.99 11.15
N ASP A 204 -6.13 0.88 10.01
CA ASP A 204 -7.07 -0.20 9.70
C ASP A 204 -6.38 -1.57 9.77
N ILE A 205 -5.26 -1.74 9.06
CA ILE A 205 -4.49 -3.00 9.04
C ILE A 205 -4.02 -3.40 10.45
N VAL A 206 -3.43 -2.47 11.21
CA VAL A 206 -2.91 -2.75 12.56
C VAL A 206 -4.04 -3.08 13.53
N CYS A 207 -5.15 -2.34 13.48
CA CYS A 207 -6.30 -2.58 14.35
C CYS A 207 -6.90 -3.96 14.10
N LEU A 208 -7.20 -4.30 12.85
CA LEU A 208 -7.80 -5.58 12.47
C LEU A 208 -6.83 -6.75 12.69
N SER A 209 -5.53 -6.55 12.47
CA SER A 209 -4.51 -7.57 12.76
C SER A 209 -4.46 -7.93 14.25
N ALA A 210 -4.64 -6.94 15.14
CA ALA A 210 -4.62 -7.16 16.58
C ALA A 210 -5.83 -7.94 17.09
N GLU A 211 -6.97 -7.87 16.40
CA GLU A 211 -8.15 -8.68 16.72
C GLU A 211 -7.97 -10.15 16.38
N LEU A 212 -7.25 -10.46 15.29
CA LEU A 212 -7.03 -11.83 14.81
C LEU A 212 -5.98 -12.60 15.61
N ASP A 213 -4.96 -11.92 16.13
CA ASP A 213 -3.96 -12.53 17.03
C ASP A 213 -3.72 -11.65 18.27
N PRO A 214 -4.56 -11.80 19.31
CA PRO A 214 -4.38 -11.08 20.58
C PRO A 214 -3.07 -11.41 21.31
N ARG A 215 -2.36 -12.47 20.90
CA ARG A 215 -1.09 -12.92 21.49
C ARG A 215 0.13 -12.38 20.74
N ALA A 216 -0.03 -11.92 19.49
CA ALA A 216 1.02 -11.27 18.72
C ALA A 216 1.36 -9.87 19.24
N HIS A 217 0.51 -9.27 20.07
CA HIS A 217 0.74 -7.95 20.65
C HIS A 217 0.82 -8.00 22.18
N PHE A 218 2.03 -7.92 22.72
CA PHE A 218 2.24 -7.25 24.00
C PHE A 218 1.99 -5.75 23.80
N LEU A 219 0.72 -5.32 23.80
CA LEU A 219 0.39 -3.91 23.92
C LEU A 219 0.73 -3.45 25.35
N PRO A 220 1.38 -2.29 25.54
CA PRO A 220 1.37 -1.65 26.85
C PRO A 220 -0.08 -1.26 27.18
N ILE A 221 -0.50 -1.62 28.39
CA ILE A 221 -1.84 -1.65 29.01
C ILE A 221 -2.72 -0.36 28.89
N SER A 222 -2.28 0.67 28.17
CA SER A 222 -2.96 1.97 28.09
C SER A 222 -4.16 2.07 27.12
N TRP A 223 -4.39 1.08 26.25
CA TRP A 223 -5.45 1.18 25.22
C TRP A 223 -6.75 0.42 25.54
N THR A 224 -6.78 -0.43 26.58
CA THR A 224 -8.01 -1.14 26.97
C THR A 224 -9.07 -0.24 27.60
N TRP A 225 -8.73 1.00 27.98
CA TRP A 225 -9.67 1.92 28.62
C TRP A 225 -10.48 2.79 27.65
N LYS A 226 -10.05 2.96 26.39
CA LYS A 226 -10.78 3.83 25.42
C LYS A 226 -11.81 3.07 24.58
N ALA A 227 -11.56 1.82 24.20
CA ALA A 227 -12.54 1.02 23.47
C ALA A 227 -13.76 0.62 24.33
N GLY A 228 -13.55 0.39 25.64
CA GLY A 228 -14.63 0.08 26.58
C GLY A 228 -15.60 1.26 26.84
N MET A 229 -15.12 2.50 26.76
CA MET A 229 -15.96 3.68 27.00
C MET A 229 -16.96 3.94 25.86
N LEU A 230 -16.57 3.73 24.60
CA LEU A 230 -17.48 3.97 23.47
C LEU A 230 -18.66 2.99 23.45
N ILE A 231 -18.42 1.74 23.84
CA ILE A 231 -19.48 0.70 23.90
C ILE A 231 -20.41 0.92 25.10
N SER A 232 -19.89 1.42 26.22
CA SER A 232 -20.71 1.74 27.40
C SER A 232 -21.61 2.98 27.21
N PHE A 233 -21.16 3.95 26.41
CA PHE A 233 -21.93 5.17 26.12
C PHE A 233 -23.09 4.90 25.14
N LEU A 234 -22.90 3.99 24.18
CA LEU A 234 -23.96 3.60 23.25
C LEU A 234 -25.06 2.76 23.93
N ARG A 235 -24.73 1.96 24.95
CA ARG A 235 -25.75 1.25 25.76
C ARG A 235 -26.58 2.17 26.66
N SER A 236 -26.00 3.22 27.22
CA SER A 236 -26.75 4.16 28.06
C SER A 236 -27.66 5.11 27.27
N SER A 237 -27.41 5.33 25.97
CA SER A 237 -28.27 6.22 25.16
C SER A 237 -29.41 5.51 24.41
N LEU A 238 -29.43 4.17 24.39
CA LEU A 238 -30.45 3.37 23.67
C LEU A 238 -31.43 2.61 24.59
N GLY A 239 -31.30 2.72 25.92
CA GLY A 239 -32.32 2.20 26.85
C GLY A 239 -32.63 0.70 26.67
N ILE A 240 -31.59 -0.14 26.63
CA ILE A 240 -31.69 -1.59 26.82
C ILE A 240 -30.82 -1.98 28.01
#